data_AF-A0A6A6WCX7-F1
#
_entry.id   AF-A0A6A6WCX7-F1
#
_cell.length_a   1.000
_cell.length_b   1.000
_cell.length_c   1.000
_cell.angle_alpha   90.00
_cell.angle_beta   90.00
_cell.angle_gamma   90.00
#
_symmetry.space_group_name_H-M   'P 1'
#
loop_
_entity.id
_entity.type
_entity.pdbx_description
1 polymer ?
#
loop_
_entity_poly.entity_id
_entity_poly.type
_entity_poly.pdbx_seq_one_letter_code
_entity_poly.pdbx_strand_id
1 'polypeptide(L)'
;MSDHSPVRVIIAVCVTNIPGEIGYRVTKLGEMFSRSVLNRPLQREMSATVRFDYAHFLEGFDSEEPVTKHFVYDFNVNGAITRSSLKDIPHPYYIATWEAGDTVCFIKRKSVSNSPGVIDRTSFLPWGGPGYCAFLAEHETLLTSI
;
A
#
# COMPACT_ATOMS: atom_id res chain seq x y z
N MET A 1 -5.81 -9.51 11.61
CA MET A 1 -6.27 -9.42 10.20
C MET A 1 -5.86 -10.73 9.58
N SER A 2 -6.76 -11.40 8.86
CA SER A 2 -6.34 -12.49 7.97
C SER A 2 -5.32 -11.94 6.98
N ASP A 3 -4.21 -12.66 6.84
CA ASP A 3 -3.09 -12.39 5.93
C ASP A 3 -3.49 -12.25 4.46
N HIS A 4 -4.68 -12.74 4.08
CA HIS A 4 -5.18 -12.77 2.71
C HIS A 4 -6.37 -11.85 2.41
N SER A 5 -6.87 -11.07 3.36
CA SER A 5 -7.98 -10.15 3.09
C SER A 5 -7.49 -8.86 2.41
N PRO A 6 -8.21 -8.34 1.39
CA PRO A 6 -7.91 -7.04 0.80
C PRO A 6 -7.83 -5.94 1.86
N VAL A 7 -6.80 -5.11 1.78
CA VAL A 7 -6.59 -3.99 2.70
C VAL A 7 -5.80 -2.87 2.02
N ARG A 8 -6.21 -1.61 2.25
CA ARG A 8 -5.41 -0.43 1.90
C ARG A 8 -4.69 0.08 3.14
N VAL A 9 -3.39 -0.16 3.24
CA VAL A 9 -2.58 0.29 4.37
C VAL A 9 -2.02 1.67 4.07
N ILE A 10 -2.06 2.55 5.07
CA ILE A 10 -1.44 3.87 5.00
C ILE A 10 -0.36 3.94 6.09
N ILE A 11 0.87 4.26 5.70
CA ILE A 11 2.02 4.33 6.60
C ILE A 11 2.57 5.75 6.58
N ALA A 12 2.58 6.43 7.73
CA ALA A 12 3.31 7.67 7.90
C ALA A 12 4.73 7.38 8.39
N VAL A 13 5.71 7.96 7.69
CA VAL A 13 7.12 7.76 8.00
C VAL A 13 7.96 8.91 7.45
N CYS A 14 9.05 9.23 8.16
CA CYS A 14 10.09 10.12 7.64
C CYS A 14 10.82 9.45 6.47
N VAL A 15 10.82 10.05 5.28
CA VAL A 15 11.34 9.43 4.06
C VAL A 15 12.80 9.00 4.24
N THR A 16 13.64 9.85 4.82
CA THR A 16 15.07 9.59 5.04
C THR A 16 15.35 8.50 6.07
N ASN A 17 14.36 8.09 6.88
CA ASN A 17 14.51 6.97 7.80
C ASN A 17 14.33 5.62 7.08
N ILE A 18 13.71 5.60 5.89
CA ILE A 18 13.52 4.38 5.13
C ILE A 18 14.88 3.99 4.52
N PRO A 19 15.40 2.78 4.83
CA PRO A 19 16.68 2.37 4.28
C PRO A 19 16.57 2.12 2.76
N GLY A 20 17.69 2.33 2.07
CA GLY A 20 17.82 2.08 0.64
C GLY A 20 18.00 3.34 -0.20
N GLU A 21 18.35 3.12 -1.46
CA GLU A 21 18.55 4.16 -2.46
C GLU A 21 17.23 4.80 -2.88
N ILE A 22 17.36 6.00 -3.43
CA ILE A 22 16.26 6.72 -4.09
C ILE A 22 15.68 5.83 -5.21
N GLY A 23 14.36 5.80 -5.31
CA GLY A 23 13.54 4.88 -6.09
C GLY A 23 13.14 3.61 -5.35
N TYR A 24 13.95 3.13 -4.39
CA TYR A 24 13.75 1.83 -3.75
C TYR A 24 13.07 1.88 -2.39
N ARG A 25 13.06 3.05 -1.73
CA ARG A 25 12.52 3.23 -0.36
C ARG A 25 11.05 2.80 -0.25
N VAL A 26 10.21 3.17 -1.21
CA VAL A 26 8.78 2.75 -1.25
C VAL A 26 8.66 1.22 -1.23
N THR A 27 9.46 0.53 -2.03
CA THR A 27 9.47 -0.94 -2.08
C THR A 27 9.95 -1.49 -0.75
N LYS A 28 11.06 -0.95 -0.23
CA LYS A 28 11.69 -1.42 1.00
C LYS A 28 10.76 -1.32 2.21
N LEU A 29 10.07 -0.17 2.35
CA LEU A 29 9.08 0.02 3.40
C LEU A 29 7.94 -1.01 3.30
N GLY A 30 7.46 -1.29 2.09
CA GLY A 30 6.45 -2.31 1.83
C GLY A 30 6.92 -3.71 2.23
N GLU A 31 8.15 -4.09 1.90
CA GLU A 31 8.77 -5.36 2.32
C GLU A 31 8.90 -5.48 3.84
N MET A 32 9.35 -4.40 4.51
CA MET A 32 9.47 -4.38 5.96
C MET A 32 8.11 -4.53 6.62
N PHE A 33 7.08 -3.84 6.11
CA PHE A 33 5.73 -3.92 6.61
C PHE A 33 5.13 -5.32 6.40
N SER A 34 5.23 -5.87 5.19
CA SER A 34 4.65 -7.17 4.86
C SER A 34 5.24 -8.28 5.74
N ARG A 35 6.56 -8.24 5.98
CA ARG A 35 7.24 -9.22 6.86
C ARG A 35 6.84 -9.05 8.32
N SER A 36 6.81 -7.81 8.81
CA SER A 36 6.63 -7.55 10.25
C SER A 36 5.17 -7.62 10.70
N VAL A 37 4.24 -7.18 9.85
CA VAL A 37 2.81 -7.01 10.21
C VAL A 37 1.93 -8.08 9.55
N LEU A 38 2.21 -8.45 8.30
CA LEU A 38 1.44 -9.47 7.57
C LEU A 38 2.08 -10.86 7.65
N ASN A 39 3.28 -10.98 8.22
CA ASN A 39 4.05 -12.22 8.31
C ASN A 39 4.25 -12.94 6.97
N ARG A 40 4.43 -12.18 5.88
CA ARG A 40 4.69 -12.73 4.53
C ARG A 40 5.57 -11.82 3.67
N PRO A 41 6.21 -12.35 2.61
CA PRO A 41 6.87 -11.51 1.60
C PRO A 41 5.90 -10.57 0.90
N LEU A 42 6.42 -9.45 0.41
CA LEU A 42 5.69 -8.53 -0.47
C LEU A 42 5.52 -9.19 -1.85
N GLN A 43 4.28 -9.33 -2.32
CA GLN A 43 3.97 -10.04 -3.56
C GLN A 43 3.72 -9.05 -4.69
N ARG A 44 4.74 -8.67 -5.45
CA ARG A 44 4.60 -7.58 -6.45
C ARG A 44 4.18 -8.05 -7.84
N GLU A 45 4.25 -9.35 -8.11
CA GLU A 45 3.96 -9.89 -9.43
C GLU A 45 2.46 -9.86 -9.69
N MET A 46 2.05 -9.03 -10.65
CA MET A 46 0.67 -8.96 -11.10
C MET A 46 0.34 -10.24 -11.88
N SER A 47 -0.67 -10.97 -11.43
CA SER A 47 -1.15 -12.19 -12.06
C SER A 47 -2.68 -12.22 -12.06
N ALA A 48 -3.27 -12.86 -13.08
CA ALA A 48 -4.72 -13.08 -13.15
C ALA A 48 -5.22 -14.09 -12.09
N THR A 49 -4.33 -14.97 -11.61
CA THR A 49 -4.70 -16.09 -10.73
C THR A 49 -4.18 -15.95 -9.30
N VAL A 50 -3.22 -15.05 -9.07
CA VAL A 50 -2.56 -14.86 -7.77
C VAL A 50 -2.78 -13.43 -7.28
N ARG A 51 -2.97 -13.28 -5.98
CA ARG A 51 -3.07 -11.97 -5.34
C ARG A 51 -1.73 -11.26 -5.41
N PHE A 52 -1.76 -9.94 -5.54
CA PHE A 52 -0.56 -9.12 -5.50
C PHE A 52 -0.73 -7.92 -4.58
N ASP A 53 0.37 -7.24 -4.34
CA ASP A 53 0.50 -6.04 -3.54
C ASP A 53 0.96 -4.90 -4.43
N TYR A 54 0.34 -3.75 -4.26
CA TYR A 54 0.63 -2.56 -5.03
C TYR A 54 1.05 -1.42 -4.14
N ALA A 55 2.13 -0.75 -4.51
CA ALA A 55 2.59 0.46 -3.83
C ALA A 55 2.24 1.68 -4.68
N HIS A 56 1.60 2.67 -4.07
CA HIS A 56 1.31 3.94 -4.72
C HIS A 56 2.50 4.90 -4.57
N PHE A 57 3.00 5.40 -5.69
CA PHE A 57 4.10 6.37 -5.72
C PHE A 57 3.54 7.78 -5.71
N LEU A 58 3.47 8.38 -4.51
CA LEU A 58 2.92 9.73 -4.29
C LEU A 58 4.01 10.79 -4.26
N GLU A 59 3.66 12.05 -4.48
CA GLU A 59 4.63 13.14 -4.53
C GLU A 59 5.55 13.22 -3.31
N GLY A 60 6.86 13.25 -3.58
CA GLY A 60 7.91 13.31 -2.56
C GLY A 60 8.11 12.00 -1.81
N PHE A 61 7.68 10.86 -2.36
CA PHE A 61 7.94 9.52 -1.81
C PHE A 61 9.43 9.24 -1.58
N ASP A 62 10.30 9.95 -2.30
CA ASP A 62 11.76 9.82 -2.21
C ASP A 62 12.49 11.15 -1.99
N SER A 63 11.89 12.02 -1.19
CA SER A 63 12.56 13.22 -0.74
C SER A 63 13.91 12.89 -0.06
N GLU A 64 14.94 13.66 -0.40
CA GLU A 64 16.22 13.64 0.30
C GLU A 64 16.16 14.38 1.64
N GLU A 65 15.12 15.20 1.84
CA GLU A 65 14.89 15.94 3.07
C GLU A 65 14.16 15.07 4.10
N PRO A 66 14.39 15.30 5.41
CA PRO A 66 13.76 14.54 6.50
C PRO A 66 12.29 14.93 6.70
N VAL A 67 11.47 14.67 5.69
CA VAL A 67 10.04 14.98 5.67
C VAL A 67 9.21 13.73 5.96
N THR A 68 8.17 13.89 6.77
CA THR A 68 7.19 12.82 6.98
C THR A 68 6.19 12.78 5.83
N LYS A 69 6.04 11.62 5.20
CA LYS A 69 5.11 11.38 4.09
C LYS A 69 4.20 10.21 4.38
N HIS A 70 3.08 10.15 3.66
CA HIS A 70 2.15 9.02 3.69
C HIS A 70 2.44 8.11 2.50
N PHE A 71 2.74 6.85 2.80
CA PHE A 71 2.90 5.79 1.81
C PHE A 71 1.64 4.94 1.83
N VAL A 72 1.14 4.59 0.65
CA VAL A 72 -0.13 3.86 0.51
C VAL A 72 0.14 2.56 -0.22
N TYR A 73 -0.35 1.48 0.35
CA TYR A 73 -0.20 0.14 -0.19
C TYR A 73 -1.56 -0.54 -0.26
N ASP A 74 -1.83 -1.17 -1.39
CA ASP A 74 -2.96 -2.08 -1.55
C ASP A 74 -2.41 -3.50 -1.41
N PHE A 75 -2.74 -4.19 -0.34
CA PHE A 75 -2.32 -5.57 -0.13
C PHE A 75 -3.44 -6.54 -0.50
N ASN A 76 -3.05 -7.70 -1.02
CA ASN A 76 -3.97 -8.78 -1.41
C ASN A 76 -4.97 -8.37 -2.51
N VAL A 77 -4.52 -7.56 -3.46
CA VAL A 77 -5.26 -7.19 -4.68
C VAL A 77 -5.63 -8.45 -5.45
N ASN A 78 -6.93 -8.66 -5.67
CA ASN A 78 -7.47 -9.91 -6.21
C ASN A 78 -8.67 -9.69 -7.14
N GLY A 79 -8.79 -8.51 -7.74
CA GLY A 79 -9.92 -8.13 -8.58
C GLY A 79 -10.11 -6.62 -8.62
N ALA A 80 -10.92 -6.18 -9.59
CA ALA A 80 -11.35 -4.78 -9.67
C ALA A 80 -12.16 -4.42 -8.42
N ILE A 81 -11.87 -3.27 -7.83
CA ILE A 81 -12.73 -2.71 -6.78
C ILE A 81 -13.12 -1.30 -7.22
N THR A 82 -14.42 -1.06 -7.28
CA THR A 82 -14.95 0.26 -7.62
C THR A 82 -14.62 1.26 -6.52
N ARG A 83 -14.57 2.53 -6.89
CA ARG A 83 -14.28 3.60 -5.93
C ARG A 83 -15.30 3.69 -4.79
N SER A 84 -16.56 3.37 -5.05
CA SER A 84 -17.60 3.30 -4.02
C SER A 84 -17.34 2.17 -3.04
N SER A 85 -17.03 0.97 -3.54
CA SER A 85 -16.78 -0.23 -2.72
C SER A 85 -15.43 -0.20 -2.01
N LEU A 86 -14.48 0.62 -2.49
CA LEU A 86 -13.19 0.80 -1.84
C LEU A 86 -13.38 1.28 -0.39
N LYS A 87 -14.40 2.09 -0.10
CA LYS A 87 -14.71 2.59 1.27
C LYS A 87 -14.97 1.47 2.27
N ASP A 88 -15.41 0.30 1.80
CA ASP A 88 -15.72 -0.86 2.64
C ASP A 88 -14.47 -1.70 2.94
N ILE A 89 -13.36 -1.48 2.21
CA ILE A 89 -12.07 -2.09 2.51
C ILE A 89 -11.49 -1.44 3.78
N PRO A 90 -10.88 -2.21 4.70
CA PRO A 90 -10.17 -1.64 5.82
C PRO A 90 -9.03 -0.71 5.38
N HIS A 91 -8.94 0.47 6.01
CA HIS A 91 -7.88 1.47 5.81
C HIS A 91 -7.02 1.68 7.07
N PRO A 92 -6.29 0.66 7.57
CA PRO A 92 -5.51 0.82 8.78
C PRO A 92 -4.35 1.81 8.55
N TYR A 93 -4.22 2.74 9.49
CA TYR A 93 -3.17 3.73 9.51
C TYR A 93 -2.07 3.33 10.51
N TYR A 94 -0.82 3.39 10.06
CA TYR A 94 0.36 3.09 10.86
C TYR A 94 1.31 4.27 10.88
N ILE A 95 2.06 4.39 11.98
CA ILE A 95 3.27 5.20 12.01
C ILE A 95 4.44 4.22 12.08
N ALA A 96 5.43 4.39 11.20
CA ALA A 96 6.67 3.64 11.25
C ALA A 96 7.73 4.45 12.00
N THR A 97 8.34 3.83 13.02
CA THR A 97 9.43 4.39 13.80
C THR A 97 10.57 3.39 13.88
N TRP A 98 11.81 3.86 13.91
CA TRP A 98 12.97 2.99 14.02
C TRP A 98 13.37 2.85 15.48
N GLU A 99 13.60 1.62 15.90
CA GLU A 99 14.23 1.28 17.16
C GLU A 99 15.76 1.20 16.97
N ALA A 100 16.50 1.10 18.08
CA ALA A 100 17.95 0.90 18.02
C ALA A 100 18.28 -0.39 17.21
N GLY A 101 19.19 -0.28 16.23
CA GLY A 101 19.63 -1.42 15.43
C GLY A 101 18.78 -1.72 14.19
N ASP A 102 18.35 -0.68 13.45
CA ASP A 102 17.66 -0.77 12.15
C ASP A 102 16.32 -1.53 12.11
N THR A 103 15.77 -1.84 13.28
CA THR A 103 14.47 -2.50 13.37
C THR A 103 13.36 -1.46 13.29
N VAL A 104 12.41 -1.65 12.37
CA VAL A 104 11.23 -0.79 12.26
C VAL A 104 10.09 -1.34 13.11
N CYS A 105 9.46 -0.45 13.86
CA CYS A 105 8.24 -0.70 14.60
C CYS A 105 7.07 -0.02 13.89
N PHE A 106 6.02 -0.79 13.59
CA PHE A 106 4.79 -0.29 12.97
C PHE A 106 3.67 -0.18 14.00
N ILE A 107 3.38 1.05 14.42
CA ILE A 107 2.38 1.31 15.46
C ILE A 107 1.04 1.60 14.79
N LYS A 108 0.09 0.66 14.89
CA LYS A 108 -1.27 0.83 14.38
C LYS A 108 -2.00 1.92 15.18
N ARG A 109 -2.56 2.91 14.50
CA ARG A 109 -3.38 3.94 15.13
C ARG A 109 -4.85 3.53 15.15
N LYS A 110 -5.51 3.71 16.30
CA LYS A 110 -6.89 3.27 16.57
C LYS A 110 -7.95 4.09 15.81
N SER A 111 -7.65 5.33 15.41
CA SER A 111 -8.53 6.10 14.54
C SER A 111 -7.75 7.05 13.63
N VAL A 112 -8.30 7.27 12.44
CA VAL A 112 -7.81 8.26 11.46
C VAL A 112 -8.10 9.70 11.90
N SER A 113 -8.78 9.90 13.04
CA SER A 113 -9.11 11.24 13.55
C SER A 113 -7.90 12.13 13.88
N ASN A 114 -6.70 11.55 14.04
CA ASN A 114 -5.45 12.32 14.17
C ASN A 114 -4.85 12.77 12.83
N SER A 115 -5.43 12.32 11.70
CA SER A 115 -5.11 12.78 10.35
C SER A 115 -6.39 12.91 9.48
N PRO A 116 -7.35 13.78 9.85
CA PRO A 116 -8.56 13.99 9.05
C PRO A 116 -8.20 14.31 7.60
N GLY A 117 -8.83 13.61 6.65
CA GLY A 117 -8.60 13.78 5.22
C GLY A 117 -7.44 12.96 4.63
N VAL A 118 -6.74 12.12 5.38
CA VAL A 118 -5.76 11.17 4.79
C VAL A 118 -6.46 10.00 4.10
N ILE A 119 -7.52 9.45 4.69
CA ILE A 119 -8.37 8.48 3.98
C ILE A 119 -8.99 9.15 2.74
N ASP A 120 -9.53 10.37 2.86
CA ASP A 120 -10.13 11.04 1.72
C ASP A 120 -9.11 11.27 0.60
N ARG A 121 -7.90 11.76 0.91
CA ARG A 121 -6.82 11.97 -0.06
C ARG A 121 -6.36 10.68 -0.74
N THR A 122 -6.35 9.56 -0.01
CA THR A 122 -5.91 8.26 -0.55
C THR A 122 -7.04 7.47 -1.19
N SER A 123 -8.30 7.82 -0.96
CA SER A 123 -9.49 7.20 -1.57
C SER A 123 -9.64 7.49 -3.06
N PHE A 124 -8.92 8.50 -3.60
CA PHE A 124 -8.86 8.78 -5.04
C PHE A 124 -7.93 7.82 -5.77
N LEU A 125 -7.03 7.13 -5.05
CA LEU A 125 -6.08 6.22 -5.68
C LEU A 125 -6.80 4.95 -6.16
N PRO A 126 -6.65 4.55 -7.44
CA PRO A 126 -7.30 3.35 -7.95
C PRO A 126 -6.77 2.11 -7.22
N TRP A 127 -7.65 1.17 -6.87
CA TRP A 127 -7.25 -0.08 -6.23
C TRP A 127 -6.34 -0.90 -7.15
N GLY A 128 -5.17 -1.32 -6.65
CA GLY A 128 -4.18 -2.06 -7.44
C GLY A 128 -3.43 -1.21 -8.48
N GLY A 129 -3.66 0.11 -8.49
CA GLY A 129 -3.00 1.05 -9.39
C GLY A 129 -3.60 1.13 -10.80
N PRO A 130 -3.22 2.15 -11.57
CA PRO A 130 -3.76 2.38 -12.92
C PRO A 130 -3.43 1.25 -13.90
N GLY A 131 -2.26 0.61 -13.78
CA GLY A 131 -1.85 -0.50 -14.63
C GLY A 131 -2.73 -1.75 -14.47
N TYR A 132 -3.21 -2.01 -13.26
CA TYR A 132 -4.13 -3.13 -13.03
C TYR A 132 -5.53 -2.84 -13.59
N CYS A 133 -6.01 -1.60 -13.49
CA CYS A 133 -7.27 -1.20 -14.13
C CYS A 133 -7.20 -1.38 -15.66
N ALA A 134 -6.07 -1.02 -16.29
CA ALA A 134 -5.85 -1.24 -17.72
C ALA A 134 -5.77 -2.74 -18.06
N PHE A 135 -5.01 -3.52 -17.29
CA PHE A 135 -4.92 -4.98 -17.43
C PHE A 135 -6.30 -5.65 -17.38
N LEU A 136 -7.14 -5.26 -16.43
CA LEU A 136 -8.51 -5.78 -16.34
C LEU A 136 -9.37 -5.36 -17.53
N ALA A 137 -9.28 -4.11 -17.99
CA ALA A 137 -10.03 -3.65 -19.15
C ALA A 137 -9.65 -4.41 -20.43
N GLU A 138 -8.37 -4.74 -20.62
CA GLU A 138 -7.89 -5.53 -21.76
C GLU A 138 -8.34 -7.01 -21.68
N HIS A 139 -8.40 -7.56 -20.47
CA HIS A 139 -8.72 -8.98 -20.24
C HIS A 139 -10.20 -9.29 -19.94
N GLU A 140 -11.04 -8.31 -19.59
CA GLU A 140 -12.51 -8.48 -19.53
C GLU A 140 -13.09 -8.85 -20.90
N THR A 141 -12.49 -8.33 -21.99
CA THR A 141 -12.86 -8.67 -23.38
C THR A 141 -12.75 -10.17 -23.71
N LEU A 142 -11.89 -10.90 -22.99
CA LEU A 142 -11.68 -12.34 -23.20
C LEU A 142 -12.63 -13.21 -22.36
N LEU A 143 -13.19 -12.69 -21.27
CA LEU A 143 -14.07 -13.44 -20.36
C LEU A 143 -15.56 -13.34 -20.72
N THR A 144 -15.98 -12.34 -21.49
CA THR A 144 -17.35 -12.24 -22.05
C THR A 144 -17.55 -13.00 -23.37
N SER A 145 -16.53 -13.69 -23.87
CA SER A 145 -16.58 -14.45 -25.13
C SER A 145 -16.73 -15.97 -24.93
N ILE A 146 -17.17 -16.43 -23.75
CA ILE A 146 -17.45 -17.84 -23.44
C ILE A 146 -18.90 -17.99 -22.99
#